data_AF-K9XA29-F1
#
_entry.id   AF-K9XA29-F1
#
_cell.length_a   1.000
_cell.length_b   1.000
_cell.length_c   1.000
_cell.angle_alpha   90.00
_cell.angle_beta   90.00
_cell.angle_gamma   90.00
#
_symmetry.space_group_name_H-M   'P 1'
#
loop_
_entity.id
_entity.type
_entity.pdbx_description
1 polymer ?
#
loop_
_entity_poly.entity_id
_entity_poly.type
_entity_poly.pdbx_seq_one_letter_code
_entity_poly.pdbx_strand_id
1 'polypeptide(L)' 'MERAILIHFDAATGEVKIEAEGFDGLFCVEATQPFEEALGMVQGERTYKPESHQQLRSTNTHQHRLHQ' A
#
# COMPACT_ATOMS: atom_id res chain seq x y z
N MET A 1 -18.00 6.72 -4.11
CA MET A 1 -17.00 5.84 -4.75
C MET A 1 -17.14 4.48 -4.10
N GLU A 2 -17.28 3.44 -4.91
CA GLU A 2 -17.30 2.06 -4.42
C GLU A 2 -15.86 1.67 -4.06
N ARG A 3 -15.71 0.91 -2.97
CA ARG A 3 -14.41 0.44 -2.48
C ARG A 3 -14.45 -1.08 -2.51
N ALA A 4 -13.48 -1.70 -3.16
CA ALA A 4 -13.43 -3.14 -3.31
C ALA A 4 -12.02 -3.68 -3.07
N ILE A 5 -11.95 -4.84 -2.42
CA ILE A 5 -10.72 -5.63 -2.32
C ILE A 5 -10.91 -6.83 -3.26
N LEU A 6 -10.08 -6.91 -4.27
CA LEU A 6 -10.06 -7.98 -5.27
C LEU A 6 -8.96 -8.97 -4.88
N ILE A 7 -9.32 -10.24 -4.73
CA ILE A 7 -8.37 -11.31 -4.43
C ILE A 7 -8.31 -12.24 -5.64
N HIS A 8 -7.18 -12.23 -6.32
CA HIS A 8 -6.90 -13.09 -7.46
C HIS A 8 -6.17 -14.33 -6.97
N PHE A 9 -6.73 -15.49 -7.24
CA PHE A 9 -6.12 -16.78 -6.92
C PHE A 9 -5.84 -17.54 -8.22
N ASP A 10 -4.58 -17.81 -8.47
CA ASP A 10 -4.17 -18.68 -9.58
C ASP A 10 -4.09 -20.13 -9.09
N ALA A 11 -5.07 -20.94 -9.49
CA ALA A 11 -5.15 -22.34 -9.04
C ALA A 11 -4.06 -23.25 -9.61
N ALA A 12 -3.37 -22.83 -10.68
CA ALA A 12 -2.35 -23.64 -11.33
C ALA A 12 -0.97 -23.49 -10.67
N THR A 13 -0.65 -22.28 -10.21
CA THR A 13 0.62 -21.94 -9.55
C THR A 13 0.50 -21.82 -8.03
N GLY A 14 -0.71 -21.62 -7.52
CA GLY A 14 -0.96 -21.28 -6.11
C GLY A 14 -0.62 -19.84 -5.77
N GLU A 15 -0.32 -19.00 -6.77
CA GLU A 15 -0.04 -17.59 -6.56
C GLU A 15 -1.33 -16.84 -6.20
N VAL A 16 -1.23 -15.96 -5.20
CA VAL A 16 -2.35 -15.16 -4.74
C VAL A 16 -1.96 -13.69 -4.81
N LYS A 17 -2.84 -12.85 -5.36
CA LYS A 17 -2.63 -11.40 -5.50
C LYS A 17 -3.81 -10.66 -4.91
N ILE A 18 -3.53 -9.57 -4.20
CA ILE A 18 -4.55 -8.72 -3.59
C ILE A 18 -4.46 -7.34 -4.21
N GLU A 19 -5.57 -6.84 -4.74
CA GLU A 19 -5.69 -5.50 -5.31
C GLU A 19 -6.77 -4.71 -4.56
N ALA A 20 -6.46 -3.47 -4.16
CA ALA A 20 -7.41 -2.56 -3.57
C ALA A 20 -7.85 -1.53 -4.62
N GLU A 21 -9.14 -1.50 -4.93
CA GLU A 21 -9.74 -0.56 -5.88
C GLU A 21 -10.58 0.48 -5.14
N GLY A 22 -10.36 1.77 -5.46
CA GLY A 22 -11.03 2.88 -4.79
C GLY A 22 -10.47 3.23 -3.39
N PHE A 23 -9.26 2.75 -3.06
CA PHE A 23 -8.54 3.08 -1.84
C PHE A 23 -7.38 4.04 -2.11
N ASP A 24 -7.30 5.14 -1.37
CA ASP A 24 -6.26 6.15 -1.49
C ASP A 24 -5.17 6.00 -0.41
N GLY A 25 -3.90 6.10 -0.80
CA GLY A 25 -2.76 6.21 0.11
C GLY A 25 -2.63 5.08 1.15
N LEU A 26 -2.48 5.46 2.43
CA LEU A 26 -2.28 4.53 3.56
C LEU A 26 -3.48 3.60 3.78
N PHE A 27 -4.68 4.01 3.38
CA PHE A 27 -5.89 3.19 3.54
C PHE A 27 -5.87 1.92 2.68
N CYS A 28 -5.12 1.92 1.58
CA CYS A 28 -4.90 0.72 0.77
C CYS A 28 -4.17 -0.35 1.58
N VAL A 29 -3.08 0.03 2.25
CA VAL A 29 -2.26 -0.89 3.05
C VAL A 29 -3.03 -1.40 4.26
N GLU A 30 -3.72 -0.52 4.98
CA GLU A 30 -4.53 -0.93 6.14
C GLU A 30 -5.67 -1.87 5.75
N ALA A 31 -6.27 -1.68 4.56
CA ALA A 31 -7.35 -2.52 4.09
C ALA A 31 -6.86 -3.89 3.59
N THR A 32 -5.70 -3.99 2.93
CA THR A 32 -5.18 -5.25 2.40
C THR A 32 -4.40 -6.07 3.43
N GLN A 33 -3.80 -5.44 4.44
CA GLN A 33 -3.00 -6.10 5.48
C GLN A 33 -3.69 -7.30 6.17
N PRO A 34 -4.94 -7.22 6.66
CA PRO A 34 -5.58 -8.36 7.33
C PRO A 34 -5.79 -9.55 6.37
N PHE A 35 -5.97 -9.30 5.07
CA PHE A 35 -6.12 -10.35 4.08
C PHE A 35 -4.78 -11.00 3.73
N GLU A 36 -3.71 -10.21 3.60
CA GLU A 36 -2.36 -10.73 3.41
C GLU A 36 -1.92 -11.62 4.58
N GLU A 37 -2.20 -11.21 5.81
CA GLU A 37 -1.87 -11.99 7.01
C GLU A 37 -2.66 -13.31 7.06
N ALA A 38 -3.97 -13.26 6.82
CA ALA A 38 -4.82 -14.44 6.80
C ALA A 38 -4.44 -15.43 5.69
N LEU A 39 -3.94 -14.94 4.56
CA LEU A 39 -3.50 -15.74 3.41
C LEU A 39 -2.01 -16.12 3.49
N GLY A 40 -1.29 -15.71 4.54
CA GLY A 40 0.13 -16.02 4.73
C GLY A 40 1.07 -15.30 3.77
N MET A 41 0.62 -14.24 3.09
CA MET A 41 1.37 -13.45 2.10
C MET A 41 2.28 -12.38 2.72
N VAL A 42 2.84 -12.65 3.90
CA VAL A 42 3.59 -11.67 4.71
C VAL A 42 4.94 -11.25 4.06
N GLN A 43 5.34 -11.86 2.94
CA GLN A 43 6.64 -11.66 2.27
C GLN A 43 6.55 -11.48 0.74
N GLY A 44 5.37 -11.17 0.19
CA GLY A 44 5.22 -10.91 -1.25
C GLY A 44 5.69 -9.51 -1.67
N GLU A 45 6.24 -9.39 -2.88
CA GLU A 45 6.67 -8.12 -3.48
C GLU A 45 5.44 -7.21 -3.73
N ARG A 46 5.21 -6.26 -2.82
CA ARG A 46 4.11 -5.29 -2.95
C ARG A 46 4.40 -4.32 -4.10
N THR A 47 3.57 -4.37 -5.13
CA THR A 47 3.63 -3.43 -6.25
C THR A 47 2.54 -2.37 -6.08
N TYR A 48 2.95 -1.12 -5.87
CA TYR A 48 2.02 0.00 -5.73
C TYR A 48 1.74 0.62 -7.10
N LYS A 49 0.46 0.88 -7.41
CA LYS A 49 0.09 1.66 -8.59
C LYS A 49 0.58 3.11 -8.40
N PRO A 50 1.00 3.82 -9.46
CA PRO A 50 1.53 5.18 -9.34
C PRO A 50 0.55 6.18 -8.71
N GLU A 51 -0.76 5.93 -8.78
CA GLU A 51 -1.80 6.75 -8.12
C GLU A 51 -1.75 6.68 -6.59
N SER A 52 -1.24 5.59 -6.00
CA SER A 52 -1.06 5.44 -4.55
C SER A 52 0.07 6.32 -3.98
N HIS A 53 0.89 6.94 -4.83
CA HIS A 53 2.01 7.80 -4.42
C HIS A 53 1.55 9.22 -4.07
N GLN A 54 0.64 9.37 -3.10
CA GLN A 54 0.49 10.67 -2.45
C GLN A 54 1.58 10.84 -1.39
N GLN A 55 2.68 11.43 -1.86
CA GLN A 55 3.84 11.96 -1.14
C GLN A 55 3.80 11.92 0.41
N LEU A 56 4.65 11.06 0.98
CA LEU A 56 5.39 11.39 2.20
C LEU A 56 6.38 12.51 1.85
N ARG A 57 5.89 13.74 1.67
CA ARG A 57 6.79 14.88 1.44
C ARG A 57 7.44 15.22 2.76
N SER A 58 8.69 14.80 2.89
CA SER A 58 9.61 15.20 3.95
C SER A 58 9.61 16.73 4.07
N THR A 59 9.11 17.28 5.18
CA THR A 59 9.50 18.64 5.58
C THR A 59 10.81 18.51 6.35
N ASN A 60 11.89 18.53 5.58
CA ASN A 60 13.24 18.78 6.03
C ASN A 60 13.24 20.07 6.89
N THR A 61 13.35 19.93 8.21
CA THR A 61 13.51 21.06 9.13
C THR A 61 14.89 21.68 8.91
N HIS A 62 14.99 22.53 7.90
CA HIS A 62 16.10 23.46 7.74
C HIS A 62 16.01 24.50 8.86
N GLN A 63 16.51 24.17 10.06
CA GLN A 63 16.80 25.14 11.11
C GLN A 63 17.99 26.00 10.65
N HIS A 64 17.69 26.99 9.83
CA HIS A 64 18.59 28.10 9.54
C HIS A 64 18.13 29.28 10.40
N ARG A 65 18.76 29.47 11.57
CA ARG A 65 18.74 30.76 12.30
C ARG A 65 20.01 30.82 13.16
N LEU A 66 21.11 31.29 12.57
CA LEU A 66 21.57 32.68 12.59
C LEU A 66 22.32 33.00 13.90
N HIS A 67 23.63 33.22 13.73
CA HIS A 67 24.51 33.98 14.60
C HIS A 67 23.79 35.17 15.27
N GLN A 68 23.93 35.26 16.58
CA GLN A 68 24.12 36.52 17.30
C GLN A 68 24.83 36.23 18.63
#